data_AF-A0A150N662-F1
#
_entry.id   AF-A0A150N662-F1
#
_cell.length_a   1.000
_cell.length_b   1.000
_cell.length_c   1.000
_cell.angle_alpha   90.00
_cell.angle_beta   90.00
_cell.angle_gamma   90.00
#
_symmetry.space_group_name_H-M   'P 1'
#
loop_
_entity.id
_entity.type
_entity.pdbx_description
1 polymer ?
#
loop_
_entity_poly.entity_id
_entity_poly.type
_entity_poly.pdbx_seq_one_letter_code
_entity_poly.pdbx_strand_id
1 'polypeptide(L)'
;MGFFETYVKLSEEEEQQLQREVKAMETKEREKVLELIISYEQKGRKEGLEEGMKRGIEQGIKQGMKQGMKQLIRNMARKGMTVEDIARLVDLPEEDVRGLLEK
;
A
#
# COMPACT_ATOMS: atom_id res chain seq x y z
N MET A 1 15.46 -16.27 0.65
CA MET A 1 14.06 -16.62 0.97
C MET A 1 14.10 -17.91 1.76
N GLY A 2 13.66 -17.87 3.01
CA GLY A 2 13.64 -19.03 3.91
C GLY A 2 12.44 -19.93 3.62
N PHE A 3 12.61 -21.24 3.81
CA PHE A 3 11.59 -22.28 3.55
C PHE A 3 10.18 -21.99 4.14
N PHE A 4 10.11 -21.28 5.26
CA PHE A 4 8.85 -20.89 5.93
C PHE A 4 8.14 -19.68 5.30
N GLU A 5 8.82 -18.85 4.49
CA GLU A 5 8.28 -17.58 3.98
C GLU A 5 7.21 -17.77 2.90
N THR A 6 7.06 -18.97 2.33
CA THR A 6 6.22 -19.21 1.15
C THR A 6 5.03 -20.14 1.42
N TYR A 7 4.98 -20.88 2.54
CA TYR A 7 4.12 -22.08 2.60
C TYR A 7 3.22 -22.27 3.83
N VAL A 8 3.09 -21.31 4.74
CA VAL A 8 2.31 -21.56 5.96
C VAL A 8 1.29 -20.45 6.21
N LYS A 9 0.09 -20.63 5.64
CA LYS A 9 -1.14 -20.03 6.17
C LYS A 9 -1.80 -21.10 7.03
N LEU A 10 -1.60 -21.02 8.34
CA LEU A 10 -2.28 -21.93 9.26
C LEU A 10 -3.75 -21.53 9.39
N SER A 11 -4.64 -22.50 9.43
CA SER A 11 -5.97 -22.29 9.97
C SER A 11 -5.91 -22.10 11.50
N GLU A 12 -6.99 -21.63 12.11
CA GLU A 12 -7.07 -21.51 13.58
C GLU A 12 -6.82 -22.87 14.26
N GLU A 13 -7.28 -23.97 13.66
CA GLU A 13 -7.05 -25.32 14.18
C GLU A 13 -5.58 -25.73 14.11
N GLU A 14 -4.90 -25.38 13.02
CA GLU A 14 -3.48 -25.69 12.82
C GLU A 14 -2.59 -24.84 13.75
N GLU A 15 -2.95 -23.58 13.99
CA GLU A 15 -2.29 -22.74 15.01
C GLU A 15 -2.44 -23.33 16.42
N GLN A 16 -3.65 -23.78 16.78
CA GLN A 16 -3.89 -24.42 18.07
C GLN A 16 -3.10 -25.73 18.20
N GLN A 17 -2.98 -26.50 17.11
CA GLN A 17 -2.17 -27.72 17.10
C GLN A 17 -0.68 -27.40 17.28
N LEU A 18 -0.15 -26.43 16.53
CA LEU A 18 1.23 -25.96 16.68
C LEU A 18 1.51 -25.52 18.13
N GLN A 19 0.60 -24.76 18.75
CA GLN A 19 0.75 -24.35 20.15
C GLN A 19 0.77 -25.53 21.11
N ARG A 20 -0.02 -26.58 20.87
CA ARG A 20 0.00 -27.81 21.69
C ARG A 20 1.33 -28.54 21.54
N GLU A 21 1.83 -28.68 20.31
CA GLU A 21 3.10 -29.33 20.01
C GLU A 21 4.27 -28.58 20.65
N VAL A 22 4.33 -27.24 20.49
CA VAL A 22 5.37 -26.40 21.10
C VAL A 22 5.37 -26.48 22.64
N LYS A 23 4.19 -26.62 23.27
CA LYS A 23 4.08 -26.80 24.73
C LYS A 23 4.61 -28.15 25.21
N ALA A 24 4.58 -29.18 24.38
CA ALA A 24 5.05 -30.52 24.70
C ALA A 24 6.56 -30.73 24.42
N MET A 25 7.22 -29.76 23.78
CA MET A 25 8.66 -29.83 23.48
C MET A 25 9.55 -29.64 24.72
N GLU A 26 10.76 -30.20 24.64
CA GLU A 26 11.83 -29.95 25.60
C GLU A 26 12.18 -28.46 25.70
N THR A 27 12.54 -27.99 26.89
CA THR A 27 12.69 -26.56 27.21
C THR A 27 13.58 -25.81 26.23
N LYS A 28 14.72 -26.38 25.84
CA LYS A 28 15.69 -25.75 24.92
C LYS A 28 15.20 -25.66 23.48
N GLU A 29 14.41 -26.64 23.02
CA GLU A 29 13.86 -26.65 21.67
C GLU A 29 12.68 -25.69 21.57
N ARG A 30 11.82 -25.69 22.60
CA ARG A 30 10.72 -24.75 22.75
C ARG A 30 11.19 -23.30 22.68
N GLU A 31 12.26 -22.95 23.38
CA GLU A 31 12.81 -21.58 23.37
C GLU A 31 13.21 -21.13 21.96
N LYS A 32 13.91 -21.99 21.20
CA LYS A 32 14.31 -21.70 19.81
C LYS A 32 13.11 -21.55 18.88
N VAL A 33 12.09 -22.40 19.04
CA VAL A 33 10.86 -22.31 18.22
C VAL A 33 10.09 -21.04 18.53
N LEU A 34 9.98 -20.66 19.81
CA LEU A 34 9.34 -19.40 20.21
C LEU A 34 10.09 -18.17 19.67
N GLU A 35 11.43 -18.16 19.76
CA GLU A 35 12.25 -17.11 19.20
C GLU A 35 12.01 -16.95 17.69
N LEU A 36 11.93 -18.08 16.97
CA LEU A 36 11.68 -18.09 15.54
C LEU A 36 10.28 -17.54 15.20
N ILE A 37 9.24 -17.97 15.92
CA ILE A 37 7.86 -17.48 15.75
C ILE A 37 7.80 -15.97 15.97
N ILE A 38 8.37 -15.47 17.07
CA ILE A 38 8.40 -14.04 17.39
C ILE A 38 9.15 -13.25 16.31
N SER A 39 10.29 -13.77 15.86
CA SER A 39 11.10 -13.12 14.81
C SER A 39 10.31 -12.97 13.50
N TYR A 40 9.62 -14.02 13.06
CA TYR A 40 8.80 -13.97 11.85
C TYR A 40 7.55 -13.12 12.00
N GLU A 41 6.88 -13.14 13.16
CA GLU A 41 5.74 -12.26 13.43
C GLU A 41 6.16 -10.78 13.34
N GLN A 42 7.28 -10.43 13.98
CA GLN A 42 7.83 -9.07 13.91
C GLN A 42 8.22 -8.68 12.49
N LYS A 43 8.86 -9.59 11.74
CA LYS A 43 9.23 -9.37 10.34
C LYS A 43 8.00 -9.14 9.47
N GLY A 44 7.01 -10.02 9.56
CA GLY A 44 5.75 -9.91 8.80
C GLY A 44 4.98 -8.64 9.14
N ARG A 45 4.91 -8.26 10.42
CA ARG A 45 4.30 -6.99 10.85
C ARG A 45 5.03 -5.78 10.27
N LYS A 46 6.37 -5.80 10.28
CA LYS A 46 7.19 -4.72 9.71
C LYS A 46 6.98 -4.59 8.21
N GLU A 47 7.08 -5.71 7.48
CA GLU A 47 6.88 -5.75 6.02
C GLU A 47 5.47 -5.30 5.63
N GLY A 48 4.44 -5.77 6.34
CA GLY A 48 3.05 -5.35 6.12
C GLY A 48 2.82 -3.87 6.37
N LEU A 49 3.43 -3.30 7.42
CA LEU A 49 3.35 -1.86 7.70
C LEU A 49 4.07 -1.04 6.63
N GLU A 50 5.26 -1.47 6.22
CA GLU A 50 6.07 -0.79 5.21
C GLU A 50 5.37 -0.80 3.85
N GLU A 51 4.84 -1.96 3.43
CA GLU A 51 4.08 -2.09 2.20
C GLU A 51 2.77 -1.28 2.24
N GLY A 52 2.04 -1.36 3.35
CA GLY A 52 0.81 -0.58 3.55
C GLY A 52 1.07 0.93 3.48
N MET A 53 2.13 1.40 4.14
CA MET A 53 2.53 2.81 4.12
C MET A 53 2.97 3.25 2.72
N LYS A 54 3.80 2.46 2.04
CA LYS A 54 4.24 2.76 0.66
C LYS A 54 3.05 2.88 -0.29
N ARG A 55 2.14 1.89 -0.27
CA ARG A 55 0.92 1.90 -1.09
C ARG A 55 0.02 3.10 -0.76
N GLY A 56 -0.15 3.39 0.53
CA GLY A 56 -0.95 4.53 0.99
C GLY A 56 -0.40 5.87 0.54
N ILE A 57 0.92 6.08 0.66
CA ILE A 57 1.60 7.30 0.20
C ILE A 57 1.50 7.44 -1.32
N GLU A 58 1.78 6.38 -2.07
CA GLU A 58 1.71 6.41 -3.54
C GLU A 58 0.30 6.76 -4.04
N GLN A 59 -0.72 6.11 -3.47
CA GLN A 59 -2.12 6.42 -3.77
C GLN A 59 -2.48 7.86 -3.40
N GLY A 60 -2.06 8.31 -2.21
CA GLY A 60 -2.30 9.67 -1.73
C GLY A 60 -1.68 10.73 -2.63
N ILE A 61 -0.42 10.55 -3.03
CA ILE A 61 0.28 11.46 -3.95
C ILE A 61 -0.43 11.50 -5.30
N LYS A 62 -0.74 10.33 -5.88
CA LYS A 62 -1.41 10.25 -7.20
C LYS A 62 -2.78 10.93 -7.19
N GLN A 63 -3.58 10.68 -6.15
CA GLN A 63 -4.88 11.34 -5.97
C GLN A 63 -4.73 12.84 -5.77
N GLY A 64 -3.81 13.27 -4.90
CA GLY A 64 -3.53 14.66 -4.62
C GLY A 64 -3.08 15.44 -5.86
N MET A 65 -2.16 14.88 -6.66
CA MET A 65 -1.71 15.50 -7.91
C MET A 65 -2.85 15.63 -8.92
N LYS A 66 -3.69 14.60 -9.08
CA LYS A 66 -4.86 14.66 -9.98
C LYS A 66 -5.87 15.72 -9.55
N GLN A 67 -6.16 15.80 -8.25
CA GLN A 67 -7.05 16.82 -7.69
C GLN A 67 -6.46 18.23 -7.86
N GLY A 68 -5.16 18.40 -7.59
CA GLY A 68 -4.45 19.66 -7.77
C GLY A 68 -4.48 20.14 -9.22
N MET A 69 -4.18 19.25 -10.18
CA MET A 69 -4.23 19.57 -11.61
C MET A 69 -5.64 19.98 -12.04
N LYS A 70 -6.66 19.25 -11.60
CA LYS A 70 -8.06 19.60 -11.88
C LYS A 70 -8.45 20.97 -11.31
N GLN A 71 -8.00 21.29 -10.10
CA GLN A 71 -8.27 22.59 -9.48
C GLN A 71 -7.54 23.72 -10.21
N LEU A 72 -6.29 23.50 -10.64
CA LEU A 72 -5.51 24.45 -11.42
C LEU A 72 -6.21 24.80 -12.73
N ILE A 73 -6.59 23.78 -13.51
CA ILE A 73 -7.30 23.92 -14.79
C ILE A 73 -8.62 24.67 -14.61
N ARG A 74 -9.42 24.32 -13.58
CA ARG A 74 -10.65 25.04 -13.26
C ARG A 74 -10.40 26.51 -12.90
N ASN A 75 -9.34 26.80 -12.17
CA ASN A 75 -8.99 28.18 -11.81
C ASN A 75 -8.54 28.99 -13.04
N MET A 76 -7.80 28.39 -13.96
CA MET A 76 -7.41 29.02 -15.23
C MET A 76 -8.64 29.33 -16.10
N ALA A 77 -9.55 28.36 -16.25
CA ALA A 77 -10.80 28.55 -17.00
C ALA A 77 -11.68 29.65 -16.38
N ARG A 78 -11.79 29.69 -15.04
CA ARG A 78 -12.52 30.76 -14.31
C ARG A 78 -11.91 32.15 -14.52
N LYS A 79 -10.61 32.23 -14.84
CA LYS A 79 -9.94 33.49 -15.18
C LYS A 79 -10.10 33.87 -16.65
N GLY A 80 -10.92 33.14 -17.41
CA GLY A 80 -11.25 33.44 -18.81
C GLY A 80 -10.24 32.89 -19.82
N MET A 81 -9.31 32.02 -19.41
CA MET A 81 -8.43 31.33 -20.35
C MET A 81 -9.21 30.33 -21.20
N THR A 82 -8.87 30.23 -22.49
CA THR A 82 -9.49 29.25 -23.40
C THR A 82 -8.97 27.85 -23.10
N VAL A 83 -9.70 26.82 -23.53
CA VAL A 83 -9.27 25.42 -23.40
C VAL A 83 -7.94 25.19 -24.13
N GLU A 84 -7.76 25.81 -25.30
CA GLU A 84 -6.52 25.75 -26.08
C GLU A 84 -5.33 26.37 -25.31
N ASP A 85 -5.52 27.55 -24.69
CA ASP A 85 -4.47 28.19 -23.89
C ASP A 85 -4.09 27.34 -22.68
N ILE A 86 -5.08 26.75 -22.00
CA ILE A 86 -4.86 25.89 -20.84
C ILE A 86 -4.10 24.65 -21.25
N ALA A 87 -4.54 23.96 -22.31
CA ALA A 87 -3.89 22.77 -22.87
C ALA A 87 -2.40 23.02 -23.15
N ARG A 88 -2.08 24.16 -23.77
CA ARG A 88 -0.69 24.56 -24.02
C ARG A 88 0.11 24.85 -22.74
N LEU A 89 -0.51 25.44 -21.72
CA LEU A 89 0.18 25.79 -20.47
C LEU A 89 0.46 24.59 -19.57
N VAL A 90 -0.45 23.61 -19.54
CA VAL A 90 -0.34 22.44 -18.67
C VAL A 90 0.18 21.20 -19.40
N ASP A 91 0.52 21.35 -20.68
CA ASP A 91 1.01 20.30 -21.57
C ASP A 91 0.10 19.06 -21.59
N LEU A 92 -1.19 19.30 -21.86
CA LEU A 92 -2.20 18.26 -21.98
C LEU A 92 -3.01 18.43 -23.27
N PRO A 93 -3.49 17.33 -23.88
CA PRO A 93 -4.48 17.39 -24.94
C PRO A 93 -5.73 18.20 -24.54
N GLU A 94 -6.33 18.92 -25.49
CA GLU A 94 -7.59 19.64 -25.22
C GLU A 94 -8.71 18.72 -24.72
N GLU A 95 -8.76 17.46 -25.18
CA GLU A 95 -9.73 16.46 -24.72
C GLU A 95 -9.59 16.17 -23.21
N ASP A 96 -8.36 16.04 -22.72
CA ASP A 96 -8.08 15.81 -21.30
C ASP A 96 -8.44 17.03 -20.47
N VAL A 97 -8.13 18.23 -20.97
CA VAL A 97 -8.53 19.48 -20.32
C VAL A 97 -10.05 19.59 -20.26
N ARG A 98 -10.77 19.27 -21.34
CA ARG A 98 -12.25 19.23 -21.37
C ARG A 98 -12.77 18.21 -20.36
N GLY A 99 -12.26 16.99 -20.35
CA GLY A 99 -12.67 15.95 -19.39
C GLY A 99 -12.42 16.34 -17.92
N LEU A 100 -11.40 17.15 -17.65
CA LEU A 100 -11.14 17.66 -16.30
C LEU A 100 -12.09 18.80 -15.90
N LEU A 101 -12.54 19.59 -16.88
CA LEU A 101 -13.57 20.64 -16.72
C LEU A 101 -14.99 20.05 -16.67
N GLU A 102 -15.24 18.92 -17.32
CA GLU A 102 -16.50 18.18 -17.27
C GLU A 102 -16.70 17.52 -15.89
N LYS A 103 -17.31 18.30 -15.00
CA LYS A 103 -18.10 17.95 -13.80
C LYS A 103 -18.42 19.23 -13.04
#